data_AF-A0A7X3FQT0-F1
#
_entry.id   AF-A0A7X3FQT0-F1
#
_cell.length_a   1.000
_cell.length_b   1.000
_cell.length_c   1.000
_cell.angle_alpha   90.00
_cell.angle_beta   90.00
_cell.angle_gamma   90.00
#
_symmetry.space_group_name_H-M   'P 1'
#
loop_
_entity.id
_entity.type
_entity.pdbx_description
1 polymer ?
#
loop_
_entity_poly.entity_id
_entity_poly.type
_entity_poly.pdbx_seq_one_letter_code
_entity_poly.pdbx_strand_id
1 'polypeptide(L)'
;MNNAVKIVVAVASAVIGIASMIQIASGLFGGVQLPQCESEDAARLVSQIIDENFDVQLDQLDEVEEISFDKAAQQRQCSALIDTGAEGVFQIAYSLSWQDRDLRMVAAELKIVDQKS
;
A
#
# COMPACT_ATOMS: atom_id res chain seq x y z
N MET A 1 -0.33 -26.07 -21.58
CA MET A 1 0.60 -26.34 -20.45
C MET A 1 0.76 -25.01 -19.73
N ASN A 2 -0.11 -24.74 -18.75
CA ASN A 2 -0.16 -23.45 -18.08
C ASN A 2 0.61 -23.59 -16.77
N ASN A 3 1.74 -22.90 -16.67
CA ASN A 3 2.56 -22.86 -15.48
C ASN A 3 1.83 -22.00 -14.43
N ALA A 4 1.00 -22.65 -13.63
CA ALA A 4 0.57 -22.10 -12.35
C ALA A 4 1.82 -22.03 -11.46
N VAL A 5 2.32 -20.81 -11.25
CA VAL A 5 3.34 -20.53 -10.24
C VAL A 5 2.70 -20.84 -8.90
N LYS A 6 2.98 -22.04 -8.37
CA LYS A 6 2.64 -22.42 -7.02
C LYS A 6 3.49 -21.56 -6.10
N ILE A 7 2.90 -20.52 -5.53
CA ILE A 7 3.48 -19.80 -4.40
C ILE A 7 3.49 -20.80 -3.25
N VAL A 8 4.64 -21.44 -3.06
CA VAL A 8 4.95 -22.17 -1.83
C VAL A 8 5.14 -21.08 -0.79
N VAL A 9 4.14 -20.89 0.06
CA VAL A 9 4.24 -20.09 1.30
C VAL A 9 5.22 -20.83 2.21
N ALA A 10 6.50 -20.69 1.92
CA ALA A 10 7.57 -21.02 2.85
C ALA A 10 7.60 -19.87 3.85
N VAL A 11 7.23 -20.16 5.09
CA VAL A 11 7.44 -19.33 6.26
C VAL A 11 8.93 -19.02 6.38
N ALA A 12 9.36 -17.98 5.70
CA ALA A 12 10.66 -17.36 5.82
C ALA A 12 10.37 -15.87 5.69
N SER A 13 10.72 -15.10 6.71
CA SER A 13 10.52 -13.66 6.86
C SER A 13 11.21 -12.84 5.76
N ALA A 14 10.79 -13.03 4.51
CA ALA A 14 11.18 -12.22 3.37
C ALA A 14 10.26 -11.01 3.36
N VAL A 15 10.78 -9.88 3.83
CA VAL A 15 10.16 -8.58 3.63
C VAL A 15 10.14 -8.32 2.13
N ILE A 16 9.04 -8.65 1.45
CA ILE A 16 8.84 -8.29 0.06
C ILE A 16 8.44 -6.81 0.07
N GLY A 17 9.40 -5.92 -0.12
CA GLY A 17 9.15 -4.50 -0.35
C GLY A 17 8.66 -4.32 -1.77
N ILE A 18 7.37 -4.09 -1.95
CA ILE A 18 6.73 -3.95 -3.26
C ILE A 18 6.34 -2.48 -3.43
N ALA A 19 6.71 -1.87 -4.55
CA ALA A 19 6.42 -0.47 -4.81
C ALA A 19 5.54 -0.30 -6.05
N SER A 20 4.51 0.55 -5.95
CA SER A 20 3.74 1.04 -7.10
C SER A 20 3.56 2.55 -7.03
N MET A 21 3.17 3.14 -8.16
CA MET A 21 3.18 4.57 -8.39
C MET A 21 1.89 4.99 -9.09
N ILE A 22 1.26 6.06 -8.61
CA ILE A 22 0.15 6.68 -9.32
C ILE A 22 0.32 8.19 -9.37
N GLN A 23 -0.23 8.79 -10.41
CA GLN A 23 -0.49 10.23 -10.46
C GLN A 23 -1.79 10.50 -9.70
N ILE A 24 -1.72 11.33 -8.67
CA ILE A 24 -2.92 11.76 -7.94
C ILE A 24 -3.50 13.02 -8.57
N ALA A 25 -4.72 12.91 -9.09
CA ALA A 25 -5.49 14.04 -9.59
C ALA A 25 -6.08 14.82 -8.40
N SER A 26 -5.25 15.59 -7.68
CA SER A 26 -5.73 16.37 -6.54
C SER A 26 -6.60 17.53 -7.02
N GLY A 27 -7.87 17.49 -6.61
CA GLY A 27 -8.83 18.56 -6.75
C GLY A 27 -8.32 19.89 -6.19
N LEU A 28 -8.93 20.95 -6.70
CA LEU A 28 -8.67 22.36 -6.40
C LEU A 28 -8.54 22.61 -4.89
N PHE A 29 -7.67 23.56 -4.52
CA PHE A 29 -7.38 24.11 -3.18
C PHE A 29 -6.12 23.58 -2.45
N GLY A 30 -5.10 24.46 -2.42
CA GLY A 30 -4.37 24.77 -1.18
C GLY A 30 -3.31 23.78 -0.69
N GLY A 31 -2.23 23.62 -1.46
CA GLY A 31 -1.00 22.99 -1.00
C GLY A 31 -0.90 21.52 -1.41
N VAL A 32 0.07 21.20 -2.27
CA VAL A 32 0.41 19.83 -2.65
C VAL A 32 1.02 19.14 -1.43
N GLN A 33 0.16 18.52 -0.64
CA GLN A 33 0.47 17.72 0.54
C GLN A 33 0.33 16.24 0.20
N LEU A 34 1.22 15.43 0.78
CA LEU A 34 1.20 13.99 0.59
C LEU A 34 -0.17 13.43 1.01
N PRO A 35 -0.76 12.47 0.27
CA PRO A 35 -2.01 11.84 0.66
C PRO A 35 -1.98 11.35 2.12
N GLN A 36 -3.13 11.43 2.80
CA GLN A 36 -3.29 10.85 4.13
C GLN A 36 -3.45 9.33 4.01
N CYS A 37 -3.08 8.58 5.05
CA CYS A 37 -3.19 7.12 5.04
C CYS A 37 -4.62 6.65 4.70
N GLU A 38 -5.62 7.32 5.26
CA GLU A 38 -7.06 7.03 5.08
C GLU A 38 -7.67 7.61 3.79
N SER A 39 -6.87 8.27 2.95
CA SER A 39 -7.39 8.87 1.71
C SER A 39 -7.67 7.81 0.64
N GLU A 40 -8.69 8.06 -0.19
CA GLU A 40 -9.04 7.18 -1.32
C GLU A 40 -7.86 6.97 -2.28
N ASP A 41 -7.05 8.00 -2.51
CA ASP A 41 -5.84 7.90 -3.34
C ASP A 41 -4.81 6.92 -2.74
N ALA A 42 -4.63 6.93 -1.42
CA ALA A 42 -3.73 6.01 -0.72
C ALA A 42 -4.28 4.57 -0.72
N ALA A 43 -5.58 4.40 -0.47
CA ALA A 43 -6.23 3.10 -0.53
C ALA A 43 -6.11 2.48 -1.93
N ARG A 44 -6.39 3.26 -2.99
CA ARG A 44 -6.26 2.81 -4.38
C ARG A 44 -4.83 2.38 -4.73
N LEU A 45 -3.82 3.13 -4.29
CA LEU A 45 -2.40 2.79 -4.46
C LEU A 45 -2.08 1.41 -3.87
N VAL A 46 -2.47 1.22 -2.63
CA VAL A 46 -2.19 0.00 -1.88
C VAL A 46 -2.96 -1.18 -2.47
N SER A 47 -4.25 -1.02 -2.78
CA SER A 47 -5.05 -2.07 -3.42
C SER A 47 -4.48 -2.45 -4.79
N GLN A 48 -3.99 -1.49 -5.58
CA GLN A 48 -3.34 -1.77 -6.86
C GLN A 48 -2.05 -2.58 -6.68
N ILE A 49 -1.21 -2.22 -5.70
CA ILE A 49 -0.02 -3.03 -5.36
C ILE A 49 -0.43 -4.46 -5.03
N ILE A 50 -1.50 -4.61 -4.25
CA ILE A 50 -1.92 -5.92 -3.77
C ILE A 50 -2.49 -6.77 -4.90
N ASP A 51 -3.35 -6.19 -5.74
CA ASP A 51 -3.93 -6.83 -6.92
C ASP A 51 -2.83 -7.29 -7.89
N GLU A 52 -1.86 -6.43 -8.19
CA GLU A 52 -0.76 -6.73 -9.13
C GLU A 52 0.21 -7.81 -8.64
N ASN A 53 0.35 -7.99 -7.32
CA ASN A 53 1.41 -8.85 -6.75
C ASN A 53 0.89 -10.10 -6.06
N PHE A 54 -0.36 -10.09 -5.57
CA PHE A 54 -0.94 -11.19 -4.81
C PHE A 54 -2.16 -11.81 -5.50
N ASP A 55 -2.62 -11.28 -6.64
CA ASP A 55 -3.83 -11.76 -7.34
C ASP A 55 -5.06 -11.74 -6.42
N VAL A 56 -5.09 -10.77 -5.50
CA VAL A 56 -6.19 -10.53 -4.55
C VAL A 56 -6.81 -9.18 -4.85
N GLN A 57 -8.09 -9.22 -5.21
CA GLN A 57 -8.87 -8.00 -5.40
C GLN A 57 -9.39 -7.51 -4.05
N LEU A 58 -8.81 -6.42 -3.55
CA LEU A 58 -9.26 -5.75 -2.32
C LEU A 58 -10.20 -4.60 -2.63
N ASP A 59 -11.39 -4.64 -2.03
CA ASP A 59 -12.39 -3.58 -2.15
C ASP A 59 -12.02 -2.34 -1.32
N GLN A 60 -11.41 -2.54 -0.14
CA GLN A 60 -11.02 -1.46 0.77
C GLN A 60 -9.90 -1.88 1.72
N LEU A 61 -9.27 -0.88 2.36
CA LEU A 61 -8.39 -1.08 3.51
C LEU A 61 -9.18 -0.85 4.80
N ASP A 62 -9.02 -1.74 5.77
CA ASP A 62 -9.64 -1.64 7.08
C ASP A 62 -8.62 -1.22 8.15
N GLU A 63 -9.09 -0.66 9.27
CA GLU A 63 -8.26 -0.25 10.42
C GLU A 63 -6.98 0.53 10.01
N VAL A 64 -7.15 1.49 9.10
CA VAL A 64 -6.04 2.32 8.61
C VAL A 64 -5.55 3.27 9.70
N GLU A 65 -4.25 3.23 10.00
CA GLU A 65 -3.61 4.06 11.02
C GLU A 65 -2.35 4.73 10.46
N GLU A 66 -2.13 6.00 10.80
CA GLU A 66 -0.86 6.69 10.55
C GLU A 66 0.12 6.44 11.70
N ILE A 67 1.20 5.74 11.39
CA ILE A 67 2.26 5.41 12.36
C ILE A 67 3.18 6.61 12.54
N SER A 68 3.58 7.26 11.45
CA SER A 68 4.48 8.41 11.50
C SER A 68 4.42 9.28 10.23
N PHE A 69 4.82 10.54 10.37
CA PHE A 69 5.02 11.45 9.24
C PHE A 69 6.35 12.19 9.36
N ASP A 70 7.29 11.87 8.48
CA ASP A 70 8.53 12.62 8.30
C ASP A 70 8.30 13.80 7.36
N LYS A 71 8.23 15.00 7.94
CA LYS A 71 8.06 16.25 7.18
C LYS A 71 9.26 16.60 6.31
N ALA A 72 10.48 16.22 6.72
CA ALA A 72 11.69 16.54 5.98
C ALA A 72 11.82 15.66 4.75
N ALA A 73 11.58 14.35 4.91
CA ALA A 73 11.55 13.40 3.80
C ALA A 73 10.24 13.43 2.98
N GLN A 74 9.21 14.13 3.46
CA GLN A 74 7.84 14.07 2.92
C GLN A 74 7.36 12.62 2.76
N GLN A 75 7.60 11.82 3.80
CA GLN A 75 7.26 10.40 3.82
C GLN A 75 6.29 10.13 4.96
N ARG A 76 5.20 9.43 4.66
CA ARG A 76 4.18 9.03 5.65
C ARG A 76 4.22 7.52 5.76
N GLN A 77 4.21 7.01 6.99
CA GLN A 77 4.14 5.58 7.27
C GLN A 77 2.77 5.26 7.86
N CYS A 78 2.17 4.22 7.33
CA CYS A 78 0.81 3.81 7.60
C CYS A 78 0.77 2.30 7.90
N SER A 79 -0.21 1.86 8.68
CA SER A 79 -0.63 0.47 8.76
C SER A 79 -2.08 0.34 8.37
N ALA A 80 -2.45 -0.84 7.88
CA ALA A 80 -3.84 -1.22 7.66
C ALA A 80 -4.00 -2.72 7.84
N LEU A 81 -5.25 -3.14 8.02
CA LEU A 81 -5.67 -4.52 7.84
C LEU A 81 -6.25 -4.70 6.44
N ILE A 82 -5.96 -5.86 5.86
CA ILE A 82 -6.57 -6.32 4.61
C ILE A 82 -7.23 -7.67 4.88
N ASP A 83 -8.47 -7.84 4.44
CA ASP A 83 -9.15 -9.14 4.43
C ASP A 83 -9.07 -9.70 3.01
N THR A 84 -8.30 -10.77 2.83
CA THR A 84 -8.19 -11.44 1.53
C THR A 84 -9.25 -12.52 1.34
N GLY A 85 -10.16 -12.68 2.31
CA GLY A 85 -11.24 -13.66 2.35
C GLY A 85 -10.75 -15.10 2.49
N ALA A 86 -10.09 -15.61 1.47
CA ALA A 86 -9.61 -16.99 1.39
C ALA A 86 -8.36 -17.25 2.24
N GLU A 87 -7.46 -16.26 2.38
CA GLU A 87 -6.23 -16.41 3.18
C GLU A 87 -6.31 -15.74 4.56
N GLY A 88 -7.42 -15.05 4.83
CA GLY A 88 -7.71 -14.41 6.11
C GLY A 88 -7.31 -12.93 6.15
N VAL A 89 -7.15 -12.43 7.38
CA VAL A 89 -6.86 -11.02 7.63
C VAL A 89 -5.37 -10.83 7.88
N PHE A 90 -4.75 -9.92 7.12
CA PHE A 90 -3.32 -9.60 7.23
C PHE A 90 -3.13 -8.17 7.68
N GLN A 91 -2.12 -7.96 8.50
CA GLN A 91 -1.65 -6.62 8.79
C GLN A 91 -0.57 -6.22 7.79
N ILE A 92 -0.77 -5.09 7.15
CA ILE A 92 0.19 -4.47 6.23
C ILE A 92 0.74 -3.18 6.84
N ALA A 93 2.00 -2.91 6.54
CA ALA A 93 2.61 -1.60 6.70
C ALA A 93 2.92 -1.06 5.31
N TYR A 94 2.59 0.20 5.06
CA TYR A 94 2.93 0.86 3.81
C TYR A 94 3.47 2.25 4.08
N SER A 95 4.29 2.75 3.18
CA SER A 95 4.76 4.12 3.22
C SER A 95 4.43 4.85 1.93
N LEU A 96 3.99 6.09 2.07
CA LEU A 96 3.71 7.00 0.98
C LEU A 96 4.84 8.01 0.89
N SER A 97 5.28 8.34 -0.31
CA SER A 97 6.28 9.38 -0.56
C SER A 97 6.06 10.04 -1.92
N TRP A 98 6.50 11.28 -2.06
CA TRP A 98 6.51 11.92 -3.38
C TRP A 98 7.62 11.30 -4.24
N GLN A 99 7.23 10.75 -5.38
CA GLN A 99 8.20 10.45 -6.43
C GLN A 99 8.54 11.72 -7.21
N ASP A 100 7.51 12.50 -7.57
CA ASP A 100 7.65 13.79 -8.22
C ASP A 100 6.54 14.71 -7.71
N ARG A 101 6.92 15.76 -6.99
CA ARG A 101 5.97 16.68 -6.39
C ARG A 101 5.32 17.62 -7.42
N ASP A 102 6.06 17.98 -8.47
CA ASP A 102 5.59 18.90 -9.49
C ASP A 102 4.56 18.22 -10.41
N LEU A 103 4.81 16.94 -10.72
CA LEU A 103 3.90 16.07 -11.46
C LEU A 103 2.87 15.37 -10.59
N ARG A 104 2.91 15.59 -9.26
CA ARG A 104 2.02 14.98 -8.26
C ARG A 104 1.99 13.45 -8.36
N MET A 105 3.15 12.85 -8.56
CA MET A 105 3.36 11.41 -8.56
C MET A 105 3.71 10.94 -7.16
N VAL A 106 2.88 10.06 -6.62
CA VAL A 106 3.07 9.44 -5.31
C VAL A 106 3.48 7.99 -5.53
N ALA A 107 4.50 7.57 -4.80
CA ALA A 107 4.89 6.18 -4.68
C ALA A 107 4.38 5.64 -3.34
N ALA A 108 3.89 4.40 -3.37
CA ALA A 108 3.61 3.61 -2.19
C ALA A 108 4.57 2.41 -2.14
N GLU A 109 5.18 2.16 -1.00
CA GLU A 109 5.95 0.94 -0.72
C GLU A 109 5.22 0.14 0.35
N LEU A 110 4.86 -1.10 0.03
CA LEU A 110 4.11 -2.00 0.91
C LEU A 110 5.01 -3.11 1.47
N LYS A 111 4.76 -3.48 2.73
CA LYS A 111 5.35 -4.59 3.46
C LYS A 111 4.24 -5.34 4.20
N ILE A 112 4.16 -6.64 3.99
CA ILE A 112 3.30 -7.51 4.81
C ILE A 112 4.01 -7.74 6.15
N VAL A 113 3.32 -7.43 7.25
CA VAL A 113 3.91 -7.45 8.60
C VAL A 113 3.62 -8.77 9.30
N ASP A 114 2.35 -9.20 9.31
CA ASP A 114 1.93 -10.40 10.04
C ASP A 114 0.59 -10.96 9.49
N GLN A 115 0.43 -12.28 9.52
CA GLN A 115 -0.87 -12.93 9.27
C GLN A 115 -1.54 -13.13 10.63
N LYS A 116 -2.66 -12.43 10.87
CA LYS A 116 -3.40 -12.58 12.12
C LYS A 116 -4.20 -13.89 12.03
N SER A 117 -3.66 -14.96 12.62
CA SER A 117 -4.28 -16.29 12.69
C SER A 117 -5.53 -16.33 13.56
#